data_AF-A0A398CN09-F1
#
_entry.id   AF-A0A398CN09-F1
#
_cell.length_a   1.000
_cell.length_b   1.000
_cell.length_c   1.000
_cell.angle_alpha   90.00
_cell.angle_beta   90.00
_cell.angle_gamma   90.00
#
_symmetry.space_group_name_H-M   'P 1'
#
loop_
_entity.id
_entity.type
_entity.pdbx_description
1 polymer ?
#
loop_
_entity_poly.entity_id
_entity_poly.type
_entity_poly.pdbx_seq_one_letter_code
_entity_poly.pdbx_strand_id
1 'polypeptide(L)'
;MRVVKVRKAAAEGRTWKLKPEVSFNYLGQFDQDVETGLFAGSRYGAGSLVSPNGERTSTLSINGMVLGGQLQLTIDYNGKAYEADTIEELAAGYKRHLEAIIEHCADRRETEKTPSDLSFKQLTIQELEEFEEEMEWLTILDSERV
;
A
#
# COMPACT_ATOMS: atom_id res chain seq x y z
N MET A 1 17.62 -10.64 3.77
CA MET A 1 16.36 -10.02 3.31
C MET A 1 15.28 -10.25 4.38
N ARG A 2 14.77 -9.21 5.05
CA ARG A 2 13.69 -9.36 6.03
C ARG A 2 12.34 -9.33 5.29
N VAL A 3 11.57 -10.40 5.39
CA VAL A 3 10.23 -10.49 4.79
C VAL A 3 9.29 -9.57 5.58
N VAL A 4 8.78 -8.51 4.95
CA VAL A 4 7.72 -7.67 5.52
C VAL A 4 6.40 -8.43 5.41
N LYS A 5 5.88 -8.89 6.54
CA LYS A 5 4.65 -9.70 6.57
C LYS A 5 3.44 -8.78 6.73
N VAL A 6 2.84 -8.38 5.61
CA VAL A 6 1.58 -7.63 5.60
C VAL A 6 0.45 -8.58 6.03
N ARG A 7 -0.29 -8.24 7.10
CA ARG A 7 -1.44 -9.02 7.55
C ARG A 7 -2.64 -8.10 7.75
N LYS A 8 -3.76 -8.44 7.11
CA LYS A 8 -5.06 -7.78 7.28
C LYS A 8 -5.54 -7.96 8.72
N ALA A 9 -5.99 -6.89 9.36
CA ALA A 9 -6.65 -6.99 10.66
C ALA A 9 -7.92 -7.84 10.49
N ALA A 10 -8.03 -8.91 11.28
CA ALA A 10 -9.22 -9.73 11.36
C ALA A 10 -9.68 -9.81 12.81
N ALA A 11 -11.00 -9.82 12.97
CA ALA A 11 -11.77 -9.65 14.19
C ALA A 11 -11.29 -10.45 15.42
N GLU A 12 -11.57 -9.83 16.57
CA GLU A 12 -11.52 -10.22 17.99
C GLU A 12 -10.98 -11.62 18.35
N GLY A 13 -10.07 -11.65 19.33
CA GLY A 13 -9.64 -12.87 20.03
C GLY A 13 -8.29 -13.48 19.63
N ARG A 14 -7.51 -12.85 18.74
CA ARG A 14 -6.17 -13.32 18.37
C ARG A 14 -5.06 -12.54 19.05
N THR A 15 -4.27 -13.23 19.87
CA THR A 15 -2.99 -12.72 20.38
C THR A 15 -1.95 -12.75 19.27
N TRP A 16 -1.50 -11.57 18.83
CA TRP A 16 -0.46 -11.44 17.83
C TRP A 16 0.90 -11.86 18.44
N LYS A 17 1.55 -12.87 17.85
CA LYS A 17 2.93 -13.26 18.24
C LYS A 17 3.99 -12.22 17.88
N LEU A 18 3.69 -11.36 16.91
CA LEU A 18 4.56 -10.28 16.45
C LEU A 18 4.02 -8.94 16.95
N LYS A 19 4.93 -8.05 17.33
CA LYS A 19 4.63 -6.66 17.70
C LYS A 19 5.15 -5.76 16.58
N PRO A 20 4.34 -5.47 15.54
CA PRO A 20 4.79 -4.63 14.43
C PRO A 20 5.01 -3.19 14.92
N GLU A 21 6.15 -2.60 14.54
CA GLU A 21 6.50 -1.22 14.90
C GLU A 21 5.91 -0.21 13.91
N VAL A 22 5.49 -0.67 12.73
CA VAL A 22 4.87 0.14 11.67
C VAL A 22 3.45 -0.33 11.41
N SER A 23 2.49 0.59 11.45
CA SER A 23 1.13 0.39 10.93
C SER A 23 0.95 1.14 9.62
N PHE A 24 0.29 0.51 8.66
CA PHE A 24 -0.11 1.15 7.40
C PHE A 24 -1.60 0.94 7.19
N ASN A 25 -2.30 2.00 6.78
CA ASN A 25 -3.71 1.95 6.47
C ASN A 25 -4.03 2.87 5.28
N TYR A 26 -4.74 2.35 4.28
CA TYR A 26 -5.27 3.12 3.18
C TYR A 26 -6.80 3.14 3.29
N LEU A 27 -7.36 4.32 3.55
CA LEU A 27 -8.77 4.54 3.84
C LEU A 27 -9.65 4.59 2.59
N GLY A 28 -9.04 4.70 1.41
CA GLY A 28 -9.76 4.85 0.14
C GLY A 28 -9.93 6.31 -0.28
N GLN A 29 -10.90 6.53 -1.16
CA GLN A 29 -11.19 7.82 -1.77
C GLN A 29 -12.48 8.41 -1.18
N PHE A 30 -12.41 9.67 -0.74
CA PHE A 30 -13.51 10.36 -0.04
C PHE A 30 -14.23 11.38 -0.92
N ASP A 31 -13.80 11.57 -2.17
CA ASP A 31 -14.34 12.60 -3.08
C ASP A 31 -15.85 12.46 -3.34
N GLN A 32 -16.37 11.24 -3.37
CA GLN A 32 -17.78 10.98 -3.70
C GLN A 32 -18.72 11.14 -2.49
N ASP A 33 -18.20 10.99 -1.27
CA ASP A 33 -19.02 10.95 -0.05
C ASP A 33 -19.13 12.31 0.66
N VAL A 34 -18.18 13.22 0.40
CA VAL A 34 -18.02 14.46 1.19
C VAL A 34 -18.72 15.67 0.57
N GLU A 35 -18.90 15.70 -0.75
CA GLU A 35 -19.51 16.84 -1.46
C GLU A 35 -20.92 16.51 -1.97
N THR A 36 -21.89 16.49 -1.06
CA THR A 36 -23.32 16.31 -1.40
C THR A 36 -24.00 17.63 -1.81
N GLY A 37 -23.24 18.71 -2.01
CA GLY A 37 -23.72 20.06 -2.32
C GLY A 37 -24.32 20.82 -1.14
N LEU A 38 -24.78 20.12 -0.10
CA LEU A 38 -25.30 20.71 1.16
C LEU A 38 -24.27 20.72 2.29
N PHE A 39 -23.33 19.77 2.25
CA PHE A 39 -22.25 19.64 3.22
C PHE A 39 -20.91 19.60 2.48
N ALA A 40 -19.88 20.11 3.16
CA ALA A 40 -18.51 20.08 2.69
C ALA A 40 -17.58 19.87 3.90
N GLY A 41 -16.36 19.38 3.62
CA GLY A 41 -15.31 19.29 4.62
C GLY A 41 -15.02 20.66 5.26
N SER A 42 -14.91 20.69 6.59
CA SER A 42 -14.53 21.90 7.31
C SER A 42 -13.06 22.23 7.06
N ARG A 43 -12.74 23.52 6.87
CA ARG A 43 -11.36 24.02 6.88
C ARG A 43 -10.67 23.91 8.24
N TYR A 44 -11.43 23.67 9.30
CA TYR A 44 -10.90 23.50 10.65
C TYR A 44 -10.62 22.01 10.91
N GLY A 45 -9.43 21.73 11.43
CA GLY A 45 -9.05 20.37 11.81
C GLY A 45 -9.92 19.84 12.95
N ALA A 46 -10.12 18.51 12.97
CA ALA A 46 -10.89 17.81 14.02
C ALA A 46 -10.21 17.81 15.40
N GLY A 47 -8.98 18.33 15.49
CA GLY A 47 -8.17 18.26 16.70
C GLY A 47 -7.63 16.86 16.95
N SER A 48 -7.22 16.60 18.20
CA SER A 48 -6.70 15.29 18.57
C SER A 48 -7.84 14.29 18.79
N LEU A 49 -7.85 13.22 18.01
CA LEU A 49 -8.81 12.12 18.14
C LEU A 49 -8.41 11.10 19.20
N VAL A 50 -7.20 11.24 19.76
CA VAL A 50 -6.61 10.33 20.74
C VAL A 50 -6.21 11.08 22.00
N SER A 51 -6.27 10.40 23.14
CA SER A 51 -5.77 10.97 24.38
C SER A 51 -4.26 11.22 24.28
N PRO A 52 -3.74 12.36 24.78
CA PRO A 52 -2.30 12.57 24.93
C PRO A 52 -1.61 11.52 25.80
N ASN A 53 -2.37 10.85 26.68
CA ASN A 53 -1.92 9.76 27.54
C ASN A 53 -2.28 8.37 26.99
N GLY A 54 -2.80 8.29 25.77
CA GLY A 54 -3.15 7.02 25.12
C GLY A 54 -1.89 6.20 24.82
N GLU A 55 -1.94 4.90 25.08
CA GLU A 55 -0.86 4.00 24.69
C GLU A 55 -0.81 3.84 23.17
N ARG A 56 0.36 4.11 22.59
CA ARG A 56 0.61 3.85 21.17
C ARG A 56 0.83 2.36 20.94
N THR A 57 0.09 1.79 19.98
CA THR A 57 0.22 0.39 19.57
C THR A 57 1.34 0.17 18.55
N SER A 58 1.74 1.21 17.82
CA SER A 58 2.86 1.23 16.87
C SER A 58 3.75 2.46 17.08
N THR A 59 5.04 2.29 16.79
CA THR A 59 6.04 3.37 16.89
C THR A 59 5.86 4.38 15.75
N LEU A 60 5.41 3.91 14.59
CA LEU A 60 5.14 4.70 13.38
C LEU A 60 3.82 4.22 12.74
N SER A 61 2.95 5.14 12.39
CA SER A 61 1.70 4.86 11.68
C SER A 61 1.61 5.70 10.41
N ILE A 62 1.29 5.05 9.29
CA ILE A 62 1.11 5.69 7.99
C ILE A 62 -0.35 5.51 7.60
N ASN A 63 -1.08 6.61 7.47
CA ASN A 63 -2.46 6.63 7.01
C ASN A 63 -2.54 7.34 5.66
N GLY A 64 -3.25 6.74 4.70
CA GLY A 64 -3.44 7.30 3.37
C GLY A 64 -4.90 7.43 2.99
N MET A 65 -5.24 8.50 2.29
CA MET A 65 -6.56 8.71 1.70
C MET A 65 -6.45 9.53 0.41
N VAL A 66 -7.43 9.40 -0.49
CA VAL A 66 -7.56 10.32 -1.62
C VAL A 66 -8.67 11.32 -1.32
N LEU A 67 -8.33 12.61 -1.40
CA LEU A 67 -9.24 13.73 -1.19
C LEU A 67 -8.92 14.85 -2.19
N GLY A 68 -9.94 15.40 -2.85
CA GLY A 68 -9.80 16.34 -3.96
C GLY A 68 -9.04 15.75 -5.16
N GLY A 69 -9.15 14.44 -5.40
CA GLY A 69 -8.36 13.75 -6.43
C GLY A 69 -6.85 13.66 -6.12
N GLN A 70 -6.44 13.99 -4.90
CA GLN A 70 -5.04 13.95 -4.48
C GLN A 70 -4.83 12.91 -3.38
N LEU A 71 -3.81 12.07 -3.53
CA LEU A 71 -3.36 11.18 -2.46
C LEU A 71 -2.69 12.01 -1.35
N GLN A 72 -3.23 11.89 -0.15
CA GLN A 72 -2.65 12.44 1.07
C GLN A 72 -2.16 11.30 1.96
N LEU A 73 -0.94 11.42 2.46
CA LEU A 73 -0.33 10.49 3.41
C LEU A 73 0.06 11.23 4.67
N THR A 74 -0.36 10.69 5.82
CA THR A 74 0.00 11.19 7.15
C THR A 74 0.87 10.17 7.85
N ILE A 75 2.03 10.60 8.36
CA ILE A 75 2.94 9.77 9.15
C ILE A 75 2.90 10.25 10.60
N ASP A 76 2.31 9.44 11.48
CA ASP A 76 2.23 9.66 12.91
C ASP A 76 3.30 8.84 13.64
N TYR A 77 4.24 9.50 14.30
CA TYR A 77 5.38 8.83 14.93
C TYR A 77 5.53 9.15 16.42
N ASN A 78 6.21 8.27 17.14
CA ASN A 78 6.62 8.54 18.52
C ASN A 78 7.83 9.48 18.52
N GLY A 79 7.62 10.74 18.92
CA GLY A 79 8.69 11.75 19.00
C GLY A 79 9.79 11.47 20.04
N LYS A 80 9.62 10.46 20.90
CA LYS A 80 10.73 9.97 21.76
C LYS A 80 11.62 8.94 21.05
N ALA A 81 11.15 8.39 19.93
CA ALA A 81 11.85 7.36 19.17
C ALA A 81 12.44 7.90 17.86
N TYR A 82 11.86 8.95 17.28
CA TYR A 82 12.30 9.55 16.03
C TYR A 82 12.32 11.07 16.12
N GLU A 83 13.34 11.66 15.50
CA GLU A 83 13.42 13.08 15.21
C GLU A 83 12.57 13.42 13.98
N ALA A 84 12.13 14.69 13.89
CA ALA A 84 11.31 15.15 12.78
C ALA A 84 12.02 14.97 11.43
N ASP A 85 13.29 15.38 11.34
CA ASP A 85 14.11 15.30 10.11
C ASP A 85 14.16 13.86 9.55
N THR A 86 14.28 12.86 10.41
CA THR A 86 14.28 11.44 10.01
C THR A 86 12.96 11.03 9.36
N ILE A 87 11.84 11.55 9.87
CA ILE A 87 10.50 11.26 9.34
C ILE A 87 10.25 12.04 8.04
N GLU A 88 10.77 13.26 7.93
CA GLU A 88 10.73 14.04 6.70
C GLU A 88 11.51 13.36 5.58
N GLU A 89 12.71 12.84 5.87
CA GLU A 89 13.48 12.03 4.92
C GLU A 89 12.73 10.77 4.49
N LEU A 90 12.08 10.08 5.44
CA LEU A 90 11.22 8.93 5.13
C LEU A 90 10.05 9.32 4.22
N ALA A 91 9.37 10.43 4.51
CA ALA A 91 8.24 10.91 3.71
C ALA A 91 8.69 11.28 2.29
N ALA A 92 9.80 12.00 2.15
CA ALA A 92 10.39 12.34 0.86
C ALA A 92 10.83 11.09 0.08
N GLY A 93 11.43 10.12 0.78
CA GLY A 93 11.78 8.82 0.22
C GLY A 93 10.55 8.07 -0.27
N TYR A 94 9.51 7.98 0.55
CA TYR A 94 8.25 7.31 0.20
C TYR A 94 7.64 7.91 -1.06
N LYS A 95 7.52 9.25 -1.11
CA LYS A 95 6.98 9.97 -2.27
C LYS A 95 7.76 9.63 -3.54
N ARG A 96 9.09 9.75 -3.50
CA ARG A 96 9.94 9.49 -4.67
C ARG A 96 9.78 8.06 -5.19
N HIS A 97 9.74 7.07 -4.30
CA HIS A 97 9.58 5.68 -4.72
C HIS A 97 8.17 5.40 -5.24
N LEU A 98 7.13 6.03 -4.67
CA LEU A 98 5.78 5.90 -5.17
C LEU A 98 5.64 6.49 -6.58
N GLU A 99 6.20 7.69 -6.81
CA GLU A 99 6.23 8.33 -8.12
C GLU A 99 6.97 7.46 -9.15
N ALA A 100 8.13 6.90 -8.78
CA ALA A 100 8.88 5.99 -9.65
C ALA A 100 8.10 4.70 -9.98
N ILE A 101 7.36 4.13 -9.01
CA ILE A 101 6.48 2.97 -9.26
C ILE A 101 5.35 3.35 -10.23
N ILE A 102 4.73 4.51 -10.03
CA ILE A 102 3.65 5.00 -10.90
C ILE A 102 4.17 5.18 -12.33
N GLU A 103 5.33 5.83 -12.50
CA GLU A 103 5.96 6.04 -13.80
C GLU A 103 6.29 4.70 -14.48
N HIS A 104 6.94 3.79 -13.74
CA HIS A 104 7.25 2.45 -14.23
C HIS A 104 5.99 1.70 -14.71
N CYS A 105 4.92 1.70 -13.92
CA CYS A 105 3.67 1.04 -14.27
C CYS A 105 2.94 1.72 -15.44
N ALA A 106 3.03 3.06 -15.56
CA ALA A 106 2.43 3.79 -16.67
C ALA A 106 3.14 3.55 -18.00
N ASP A 107 4.46 3.34 -17.97
CA ASP A 107 5.28 3.08 -19.15
C ASP A 107 5.20 1.63 -19.65
N ARG A 108 4.71 0.71 -18.82
CA ARG A 108 4.46 -0.69 -19.19
C ARG A 108 3.31 -0.77 -20.19
N ARG A 109 3.62 -1.18 -21.42
CA ARG A 109 2.65 -1.37 -22.51
C ARG A 109 1.97 -2.75 -22.48
N GLU A 110 2.61 -3.70 -21.81
CA GLU A 110 2.15 -5.08 -21.71
C GLU A 110 1.57 -5.30 -20.31
N THR A 111 0.45 -5.99 -20.26
CA THR A 111 -0.17 -6.36 -18.98
C THR A 111 0.45 -7.67 -18.53
N GLU A 112 1.28 -7.62 -17.50
CA GLU A 112 1.74 -8.83 -16.81
C GLU A 112 0.56 -9.36 -16.00
N LYS A 113 0.21 -10.63 -16.22
CA LYS A 113 -0.82 -11.28 -15.42
C LYS A 113 -0.21 -11.60 -14.06
N THR A 114 -0.97 -11.36 -13.00
CA THR A 114 -0.62 -11.85 -11.67
C THR A 114 -1.37 -13.14 -11.39
N PRO A 115 -0.89 -13.99 -10.47
CA PRO A 115 -1.64 -15.18 -10.05
C PRO A 115 -3.06 -14.85 -9.57
N SER A 116 -3.27 -13.65 -9.03
CA SER A 116 -4.59 -13.16 -8.62
C SER A 116 -5.55 -12.85 -9.77
N ASP A 117 -5.05 -12.59 -10.98
CA ASP A 117 -5.88 -12.41 -12.19
C ASP A 117 -6.38 -13.75 -12.73
N LEU A 118 -5.77 -14.85 -12.27
CA LEU A 118 -6.18 -16.20 -12.58
C LEU A 118 -7.07 -16.73 -11.44
N SER A 119 -8.21 -17.31 -11.76
CA SER A 119 -9.15 -17.89 -10.78
C SER A 119 -8.58 -19.09 -9.99
N PHE A 120 -7.30 -19.42 -10.17
CA PHE A 120 -6.60 -20.51 -9.50
C PHE A 120 -6.04 -20.05 -8.15
N LYS A 121 -6.70 -20.45 -7.06
CA LYS A 121 -6.45 -19.96 -5.69
C LYS A 121 -5.10 -20.34 -5.05
N GLN A 122 -4.13 -20.89 -5.79
CA GLN A 122 -2.88 -21.38 -5.21
C GLN A 122 -1.65 -21.19 -6.11
N LEU A 123 -1.74 -20.49 -7.25
CA LEU A 123 -0.55 -20.21 -8.03
C LEU A 123 0.34 -19.21 -7.29
N THR A 124 1.61 -19.56 -7.12
CA THR A 124 2.66 -18.64 -6.71
C THR A 124 3.12 -17.80 -7.91
N ILE A 125 3.83 -16.72 -7.64
CA ILE A 125 4.43 -15.89 -8.70
C ILE A 125 5.46 -16.70 -9.48
N GLN A 126 6.26 -17.52 -8.79
CA GLN A 126 7.26 -18.38 -9.41
C GLN A 126 6.64 -19.40 -10.36
N GLU A 127 5.55 -20.07 -9.95
CA GLU A 127 4.84 -21.01 -10.82
C GLU A 127 4.24 -20.30 -12.03
N LEU A 128 3.77 -19.05 -11.88
CA LEU A 128 3.25 -18.29 -13.02
C LEU A 128 4.35 -17.92 -14.01
N GLU A 129 5.50 -17.46 -13.51
CA GLU A 129 6.67 -17.13 -14.32
C GLU A 129 7.17 -18.36 -15.11
N GLU A 130 7.25 -19.54 -14.48
CA GLU A 130 7.60 -20.80 -15.15
C GLU A 130 6.62 -21.17 -16.27
N PHE A 131 5.31 -21.01 -16.04
CA PHE A 131 4.29 -21.25 -17.07
C PHE A 131 4.41 -20.26 -18.23
N GLU A 132 4.68 -18.98 -17.96
CA GLU A 132 4.84 -17.97 -19.00
C GLU A 132 6.08 -18.26 -19.87
N GLU A 133 7.21 -18.64 -19.28
CA GLU A 133 8.41 -19.06 -20.00
C GLU A 133 8.18 -20.31 -20.87
N GLU A 134 7.48 -21.33 -20.35
CA GLU A 134 7.19 -22.57 -21.09
C GLU A 134 6.23 -22.32 -22.27
N MET A 135 5.25 -21.42 -22.10
CA MET A 135 4.33 -21.01 -23.16
C MET A 135 5.00 -20.14 -24.23
N GLU A 136 5.96 -19.31 -23.84
CA GLU A 136 6.78 -18.50 -24.76
C GLU A 136 7.65 -19.40 -25.64
N TRP A 137 8.28 -20.43 -25.04
CA TRP A 137 9.03 -21.47 -25.75
C TRP A 137 8.18 -22.26 -26.76
N LEU A 138 6.95 -22.65 -26.38
CA LEU A 138 6.04 -23.34 -27.28
C LEU A 138 5.61 -22.48 -28.47
N THR A 139 5.44 -21.18 -28.24
CA THR A 139 5.07 -20.21 -29.28
C THR A 139 6.21 -20.01 -30.29
N ILE A 140 7.47 -20.00 -29.81
CA ILE A 140 8.66 -19.93 -30.65
C ILE A 140 8.82 -21.20 -31.50
N LEU A 141 8.64 -22.38 -30.90
CA LEU A 141 8.77 -23.67 -31.61
C LEU A 141 7.72 -23.90 -32.70
N ASP A 142 6.51 -23.35 -32.54
CA ASP A 142 5.48 -23.38 -33.60
C ASP A 142 5.76 -22.39 -34.73
N SER A 143 6.52 -21.30 -34.47
CA SER A 143 6.90 -20.32 -35.49
C SER A 143 8.03 -20.78 -36.42
N GLU A 144 8.88 -21.71 -35.96
CA GLU A 144 9.99 -22.30 -36.75
C GLU A 144 9.56 -23.53 -37.58
N ARG A 145 8.26 -23.88 -37.55
CA ARG A 145 7.68 -25.01 -38.30
C ARG A 145 6.98 -24.62 -39.61
N VAL A 146 7.14 -23.38 -40.07
CA VAL A 146 6.64 -22.88 -41.37
C VAL A 146 7.79 -22.70 -42.36
#